data_AF-A0A8T5U4I2-F1
#
_entry.id   AF-A0A8T5U4I2-F1
#
_cell.length_a   1.000
_cell.length_b   1.000
_cell.length_c   1.000
_cell.angle_alpha   90.00
_cell.angle_beta   90.00
_cell.angle_gamma   90.00
#
_symmetry.space_group_name_H-M   'P 1'
#
loop_
_entity.id
_entity.type
_entity.pdbx_description
1 polymer ?
#
loop_
_entity_poly.entity_id
_entity_poly.type
_entity_poly.pdbx_seq_one_letter_code
_entity_poly.pdbx_strand_id
1 'polypeptide(L)'
;MTLLTTEKKLESSESTSVQNRILELQYEKKSLWRVIAKNEIRVRTSSFRNHRKSIFILVYALLFLWAFVIAPFIFDMFMPTLAAQYSTIFKPVVAILIETFMMTFFLILVMYPLNNVYREMEVGFKESLLATPVKANDIFLGEFLGKAPLYSMVILILAPIVVGMVNPLIDITIVQYIVIYGSVFGLLYFANLVGSILASWLEHKISKSEKARDLGKALIMIFTIIMIVIMYGVIFFLNELMANPELKNWLAFYPSLWFSNIILYSIDPILLDAFILNIWISLLLVIVIPITILYLSYSKAEVFYSLEGGIEKSSITVVERENFFYKIVRRVISRKWAGLTVMQLKRFLRKKANYAKIAYVVGLLGFMTWFIAANTSDIFGISFGTTILIAIGGGIGSMMLGHLGFVDSKDLIWVYKRSPRGIKGLVYSYLLAMFILNIFIAASISIIFNIVANLDIVNTIIFFVEFLIFSQISMCQAMGIECISPAYGEKDSNMKSNAMISMLLLQPLIFIPIMMLIFIDVDSWTMKMVISHGVIFLYNFCTSIPLLIFGMKKLNKIE
;
A
#
# COMPACT_ATOMS: atom_id res chain seq x y z
N MET A 1 -68.98 -36.19 -30.30
CA MET A 1 -68.55 -36.00 -31.70
C MET A 1 -68.66 -34.52 -32.02
N THR A 2 -67.63 -33.75 -31.69
CA THR A 2 -67.48 -32.35 -32.12
C THR A 2 -66.01 -31.97 -31.96
N LEU A 3 -65.41 -31.68 -33.11
CA LEU A 3 -63.98 -31.45 -33.32
C LEU A 3 -63.50 -30.16 -32.64
N LEU A 4 -62.29 -30.27 -32.07
CA LEU A 4 -61.41 -29.18 -31.71
C LEU A 4 -61.03 -28.36 -32.95
N THR A 5 -61.25 -27.05 -32.93
CA THR A 5 -60.57 -26.10 -33.81
C THR A 5 -59.25 -25.66 -33.14
N THR A 6 -58.22 -26.47 -33.35
CA THR A 6 -56.81 -26.24 -32.99
C THR A 6 -56.10 -25.30 -33.97
N GLU A 7 -56.65 -24.13 -34.26
CA GLU A 7 -56.04 -23.22 -35.25
C GLU A 7 -55.85 -21.77 -34.81
N LYS A 8 -56.18 -21.41 -33.56
CA LYS A 8 -56.08 -20.01 -33.10
C LYS A 8 -55.16 -19.74 -31.92
N LYS A 9 -54.34 -20.71 -31.51
CA LYS A 9 -53.45 -20.58 -30.33
C LYS A 9 -51.95 -20.66 -30.63
N LEU A 10 -51.55 -20.81 -31.89
CA LEU A 10 -50.14 -20.87 -32.29
C LEU A 10 -49.55 -19.52 -32.72
N GLU A 11 -50.37 -18.56 -33.17
CA GLU A 11 -49.85 -17.26 -33.62
C GLU A 11 -49.47 -16.30 -32.48
N SER A 12 -50.02 -16.46 -31.26
CA SER A 12 -49.72 -15.56 -30.13
C SER A 12 -48.48 -15.96 -29.31
N SER A 13 -48.01 -17.22 -29.43
CA SER A 13 -46.78 -17.67 -28.75
C SER A 13 -45.53 -17.42 -29.59
N GLU A 14 -45.63 -17.44 -30.92
CA GLU A 14 -44.50 -17.08 -31.77
C GLU A 14 -44.19 -15.59 -31.70
N SER A 15 -45.19 -14.71 -31.67
CA SER A 15 -44.96 -13.26 -31.58
C SER A 15 -44.28 -12.82 -30.26
N THR A 16 -44.61 -13.47 -29.14
CA THR A 16 -43.99 -13.21 -27.83
C THR A 16 -42.58 -13.82 -27.76
N SER A 17 -42.37 -15.00 -28.35
CA SER A 17 -41.03 -15.59 -28.45
C SER A 17 -40.08 -14.75 -29.31
N VAL A 18 -40.56 -14.20 -30.44
CA VAL A 18 -39.78 -13.32 -31.33
C VAL A 18 -39.56 -11.94 -30.70
N GLN A 19 -40.55 -11.36 -30.00
CA GLN A 19 -40.34 -10.13 -29.24
C GLN A 19 -39.36 -10.31 -28.09
N ASN A 20 -39.39 -11.44 -27.37
CA ASN A 20 -38.42 -11.76 -26.34
C ASN A 20 -37.03 -11.98 -26.95
N ARG A 21 -36.92 -12.63 -28.11
CA ARG A 21 -35.64 -12.80 -28.83
C ARG A 21 -35.10 -11.49 -29.37
N ILE A 22 -35.96 -10.59 -29.86
CA ILE A 22 -35.57 -9.24 -30.30
C ILE A 22 -35.15 -8.39 -29.10
N LEU A 23 -35.84 -8.50 -27.95
CA LEU A 23 -35.44 -7.85 -26.70
C LEU A 23 -34.13 -8.41 -26.17
N GLU A 24 -33.91 -9.72 -26.22
CA GLU A 24 -32.64 -10.37 -25.88
C GLU A 24 -31.52 -9.88 -26.81
N LEU A 25 -31.74 -9.86 -28.14
CA LEU A 25 -30.78 -9.35 -29.12
C LEU A 25 -30.54 -7.82 -29.00
N GLN A 26 -31.54 -7.05 -28.57
CA GLN A 26 -31.39 -5.62 -28.29
C GLN A 26 -30.65 -5.36 -26.98
N TYR A 27 -30.85 -6.21 -25.97
CA TYR A 27 -30.05 -6.20 -24.73
C TYR A 27 -28.62 -6.64 -25.00
N GLU A 28 -28.41 -7.61 -25.89
CA GLU A 28 -27.09 -8.10 -26.31
C GLU A 28 -26.26 -7.02 -27.04
N LYS A 29 -26.93 -6.03 -27.65
CA LYS A 29 -26.30 -4.92 -28.38
C LYS A 29 -26.05 -3.64 -27.55
N LYS A 30 -26.75 -3.42 -26.43
CA LYS A 30 -26.54 -2.21 -25.63
C LYS A 30 -25.41 -2.42 -24.63
N SER A 31 -24.29 -1.74 -24.86
CA SER A 31 -23.15 -1.74 -23.93
C SER A 31 -23.57 -1.24 -22.54
N LEU A 32 -23.44 -2.06 -21.51
CA LEU A 32 -23.95 -1.79 -20.16
C LEU A 32 -22.93 -1.08 -19.24
N TRP A 33 -21.71 -0.81 -19.73
CA TRP A 33 -20.63 -0.19 -18.96
C TRP A 33 -21.03 1.11 -18.25
N ARG A 34 -21.90 1.94 -18.85
CA ARG A 34 -22.38 3.19 -18.23
C ARG A 34 -23.19 2.96 -16.96
N VAL A 35 -24.01 1.91 -16.95
CA VAL A 35 -24.84 1.56 -15.80
C VAL A 35 -23.96 1.06 -14.66
N ILE A 36 -22.96 0.24 -15.00
CA ILE A 36 -21.98 -0.31 -14.06
C ILE A 36 -21.15 0.83 -13.45
N ALA A 37 -20.62 1.74 -14.27
CA ALA A 37 -19.87 2.91 -13.79
C ALA A 37 -20.70 3.76 -12.80
N LYS A 38 -21.98 3.98 -13.12
CA LYS A 38 -22.89 4.72 -12.23
C LYS A 38 -23.13 3.98 -10.91
N ASN A 39 -23.25 2.65 -10.94
CA ASN A 39 -23.41 1.84 -9.75
C ASN A 39 -22.14 1.82 -8.90
N GLU A 40 -20.97 1.72 -9.51
CA GLU A 40 -19.67 1.78 -8.79
C GLU A 40 -19.53 3.08 -7.99
N ILE A 41 -19.85 4.22 -8.61
CA ILE A 41 -19.88 5.51 -7.91
C ILE A 41 -20.85 5.48 -6.72
N ARG A 42 -22.04 4.88 -6.89
CA ARG A 42 -23.05 4.79 -5.83
C ARG A 42 -22.63 3.88 -4.68
N VAL A 43 -21.89 2.81 -4.95
CA VAL A 43 -21.38 1.90 -3.92
C VAL A 43 -20.31 2.60 -3.09
N ARG A 44 -19.33 3.25 -3.74
CA ARG A 44 -18.26 3.98 -3.05
C ARG A 44 -18.76 5.17 -2.24
N THR A 45 -19.88 5.77 -2.65
CA THR A 45 -20.51 6.91 -1.98
C THR A 45 -21.73 6.50 -1.14
N SER A 46 -21.81 5.22 -0.76
CA SER A 46 -22.88 4.65 0.07
C SER A 46 -23.01 5.37 1.42
N SER A 47 -21.90 5.69 2.08
CA SER A 47 -21.87 6.41 3.37
C SER A 47 -22.56 7.78 3.33
N PHE A 48 -22.66 8.39 2.15
CA PHE A 48 -23.20 9.74 1.97
C PHE A 48 -24.46 9.78 1.10
N ARG A 49 -25.25 8.69 1.11
CA ARG A 49 -26.37 8.45 0.16
C ARG A 49 -27.27 9.66 -0.11
N ASN A 50 -27.65 10.41 0.92
CA ASN A 50 -28.63 11.50 0.80
C ASN A 50 -28.02 12.82 0.28
N HIS A 51 -26.72 13.03 0.48
CA HIS A 51 -26.05 14.31 0.17
C HIS A 51 -24.92 14.16 -0.87
N ARG A 52 -24.90 13.08 -1.65
CA ARG A 52 -23.82 12.77 -2.60
C ARG A 52 -23.43 13.95 -3.47
N LYS A 53 -24.40 14.55 -4.17
CA LYS A 53 -24.15 15.69 -5.08
C LYS A 53 -23.53 16.87 -4.33
N SER A 54 -24.12 17.27 -3.21
CA SER A 54 -23.65 18.39 -2.41
C SER A 54 -22.24 18.15 -1.87
N ILE A 55 -21.93 16.94 -1.39
CA ILE A 55 -20.59 16.59 -0.91
C ILE A 55 -19.57 16.60 -2.05
N PHE A 56 -19.90 16.04 -3.22
CA PHE A 56 -19.00 16.12 -4.37
C PHE A 56 -18.72 17.58 -4.75
N ILE A 57 -19.76 18.42 -4.86
CA ILE A 57 -19.60 19.85 -5.17
C ILE A 57 -18.71 20.53 -4.13
N LEU A 58 -18.94 20.30 -2.83
CA LEU A 58 -18.17 20.90 -1.74
C LEU A 58 -16.71 20.43 -1.75
N VAL A 59 -16.46 19.13 -1.91
CA VAL A 59 -15.10 18.56 -1.98
C VAL A 59 -14.37 19.11 -3.19
N TYR A 60 -15.00 19.14 -4.36
CA TYR A 60 -14.38 19.73 -5.55
C TYR A 60 -14.11 21.22 -5.37
N ALA A 61 -15.03 22.00 -4.81
CA ALA A 61 -14.82 23.42 -4.55
C ALA A 61 -13.62 23.65 -3.61
N LEU A 62 -13.50 22.87 -2.53
CA LEU A 62 -12.35 22.92 -1.63
C LEU A 62 -11.05 22.50 -2.33
N LEU A 63 -11.09 21.48 -3.18
CA LEU A 63 -9.92 21.02 -3.94
C LEU A 63 -9.49 22.02 -5.02
N PHE A 64 -10.43 22.70 -5.68
CA PHE A 64 -10.13 23.80 -6.60
C PHE A 64 -9.51 24.98 -5.85
N LEU A 65 -10.05 25.33 -4.67
CA LEU A 65 -9.48 26.36 -3.82
C LEU A 65 -8.07 25.98 -3.33
N TRP A 66 -7.85 24.72 -2.97
CA TRP A 66 -6.51 24.20 -2.68
C TRP A 66 -5.57 24.34 -3.89
N ALA A 67 -6.02 23.87 -5.06
CA ALA A 67 -5.19 23.75 -6.23
C ALA A 67 -4.73 25.08 -6.84
N PHE A 68 -5.60 26.08 -6.84
CA PHE A 68 -5.36 27.35 -7.53
C PHE A 68 -5.04 28.50 -6.58
N VAL A 69 -5.33 28.38 -5.28
CA VAL A 69 -5.11 29.47 -4.31
C VAL A 69 -4.15 29.05 -3.22
N ILE A 70 -4.49 28.03 -2.43
CA ILE A 70 -3.71 27.69 -1.23
C ILE A 70 -2.33 27.14 -1.60
N ALA A 71 -2.26 26.14 -2.49
CA ALA A 71 -1.00 25.50 -2.83
C ALA A 71 0.00 26.50 -3.46
N PRO A 72 -0.35 27.27 -4.50
CA PRO A 72 0.54 28.30 -5.03
C PRO A 72 1.01 29.28 -3.95
N PHE A 73 0.11 29.77 -3.09
CA PHE A 73 0.46 30.70 -2.02
C PHE A 73 1.46 30.11 -1.01
N ILE A 74 1.30 28.83 -0.63
CA ILE A 74 2.25 28.14 0.23
C ILE A 74 3.62 28.06 -0.46
N PHE A 75 3.66 27.63 -1.73
CA PHE A 75 4.93 27.50 -2.44
C PHE A 75 5.63 28.84 -2.70
N ASP A 76 4.88 29.89 -3.04
CA ASP A 76 5.42 31.24 -3.22
C ASP A 76 5.98 31.82 -1.90
N MET A 77 5.48 31.37 -0.74
CA MET A 77 6.04 31.77 0.57
C MET A 77 7.38 31.08 0.87
N PHE A 78 7.56 29.83 0.47
CA PHE A 78 8.73 29.01 0.85
C PHE A 78 9.81 28.88 -0.23
N MET A 79 9.46 28.95 -1.51
CA MET A 79 10.39 28.63 -2.61
C MET A 79 11.31 29.77 -3.07
N PRO A 80 10.91 31.07 -3.05
CA PRO A 80 11.81 32.14 -3.50
C PRO A 80 13.10 32.23 -2.70
N THR A 81 13.05 31.92 -1.40
CA THR A 81 14.24 31.86 -0.53
C THR A 81 15.19 30.74 -0.93
N LEU A 82 14.67 29.56 -1.30
CA LEU A 82 15.45 28.43 -1.80
C LEU A 82 16.01 28.68 -3.21
N ALA A 83 15.20 29.25 -4.10
CA ALA A 83 15.61 29.55 -5.48
C ALA A 83 16.72 30.62 -5.54
N ALA A 84 16.65 31.65 -4.69
CA ALA A 84 17.69 32.68 -4.58
C ALA A 84 19.02 32.11 -4.05
N GLN A 85 18.98 31.12 -3.15
CA GLN A 85 20.16 30.52 -2.54
C GLN A 85 20.90 29.52 -3.47
N TYR A 86 20.21 28.91 -4.45
CA TYR A 86 20.74 27.81 -5.27
C TYR A 86 20.59 28.00 -6.80
N SER A 87 20.45 29.24 -7.27
CA SER A 87 19.99 29.60 -8.63
C SER A 87 20.69 28.92 -9.82
N THR A 88 21.98 28.58 -9.74
CA THR A 88 22.75 27.96 -10.84
C THR A 88 22.59 26.43 -10.92
N ILE A 89 22.26 25.76 -9.81
CA ILE A 89 22.11 24.30 -9.72
C ILE A 89 20.63 23.90 -9.77
N PHE A 90 19.72 24.86 -9.55
CA PHE A 90 18.32 24.59 -9.32
C PHE A 90 17.59 23.97 -10.52
N LYS A 91 17.87 24.42 -11.76
CA LYS A 91 17.17 23.94 -12.97
C LYS A 91 17.35 22.43 -13.23
N PRO A 92 18.57 21.87 -13.30
CA PRO A 92 18.76 20.43 -13.43
C PRO A 92 18.16 19.62 -12.26
N VAL A 93 18.26 20.15 -11.04
CA VAL A 93 17.73 19.49 -9.84
C VAL A 93 16.20 19.38 -9.90
N VAL A 94 15.51 20.45 -10.30
CA VAL A 94 14.05 20.44 -10.45
C VAL A 94 13.61 19.48 -11.55
N ALA A 95 14.33 19.45 -12.67
CA ALA A 95 14.01 18.54 -13.77
C ALA A 95 14.00 17.08 -13.30
N ILE A 96 15.04 16.72 -12.56
CA ILE A 96 15.18 15.38 -12.01
C ILE A 96 14.19 15.11 -10.89
N LEU A 97 13.89 16.10 -10.05
CA LEU A 97 12.87 15.95 -9.03
C LEU A 97 11.51 15.64 -9.65
N ILE A 98 11.14 16.31 -10.75
CA ILE A 98 9.91 16.03 -11.51
C ILE A 98 9.95 14.59 -12.07
N GLU A 99 11.06 14.17 -12.69
CA GLU A 99 11.22 12.80 -13.19
C GLU A 99 11.04 11.75 -12.08
N THR A 100 11.76 11.92 -10.97
CA THR A 100 11.71 11.02 -9.79
C THR A 100 10.34 11.02 -9.13
N PHE A 101 9.69 12.17 -9.01
CA PHE A 101 8.34 12.29 -8.50
C PHE A 101 7.36 11.54 -9.40
N MET A 102 7.42 11.74 -10.72
CA MET A 102 6.52 11.09 -11.68
C MET A 102 6.76 9.57 -11.72
N MET A 103 8.01 9.11 -11.64
CA MET A 103 8.37 7.69 -11.54
C MET A 103 7.79 7.05 -10.27
N THR A 104 8.05 7.67 -9.13
CA THR A 104 7.54 7.20 -7.83
C THR A 104 6.02 7.18 -7.82
N PHE A 105 5.40 8.24 -8.33
CA PHE A 105 3.95 8.38 -8.38
C PHE A 105 3.32 7.30 -9.27
N PHE A 106 3.90 7.01 -10.43
CA PHE A 106 3.45 5.92 -11.29
C PHE A 106 3.45 4.57 -10.57
N LEU A 107 4.53 4.22 -9.86
CA LEU A 107 4.61 2.97 -9.09
C LEU A 107 3.53 2.89 -8.03
N ILE A 108 3.35 3.95 -7.23
CA ILE A 108 2.33 4.01 -6.17
C ILE A 108 0.93 3.78 -6.76
N LEU A 109 0.64 4.39 -7.90
CA LEU A 109 -0.65 4.25 -8.57
C LEU A 109 -0.86 2.86 -9.17
N VAL A 110 0.15 2.24 -9.77
CA VAL A 110 0.06 0.84 -10.23
C VAL A 110 -0.16 -0.11 -9.05
N MET A 111 0.47 0.17 -7.91
CA MET A 111 0.33 -0.63 -6.69
C MET A 111 -1.04 -0.53 -6.03
N TYR A 112 -1.75 0.58 -6.20
CA TYR A 112 -3.04 0.78 -5.54
C TYR A 112 -4.09 -0.28 -5.94
N PRO A 113 -4.39 -0.53 -7.24
CA PRO A 113 -5.27 -1.63 -7.64
C PRO A 113 -4.73 -3.00 -7.24
N LEU A 114 -3.42 -3.23 -7.38
CA LEU A 114 -2.78 -4.51 -7.02
C LEU A 114 -3.02 -4.85 -5.55
N ASN A 115 -2.84 -3.90 -4.65
CA ASN A 115 -3.08 -4.08 -3.21
C ASN A 115 -4.57 -4.32 -2.89
N ASN A 116 -5.49 -3.84 -3.72
CA ASN A 116 -6.94 -4.03 -3.50
C ASN A 116 -7.40 -5.46 -3.82
N VAL A 117 -6.81 -6.14 -4.81
CA VAL A 117 -7.09 -7.57 -5.13
C VAL A 117 -6.91 -8.48 -3.89
N TYR A 118 -6.05 -8.08 -2.96
CA TYR A 118 -5.76 -8.85 -1.73
C TYR A 118 -6.78 -8.65 -0.63
N ARG A 119 -7.47 -7.50 -0.63
CA ARG A 119 -8.38 -7.16 0.45
C ARG A 119 -9.68 -7.94 0.34
N GLU A 120 -10.10 -8.30 -0.88
CA GLU A 120 -11.09 -9.34 -1.17
C GLU A 120 -11.22 -9.60 -2.66
N MET A 121 -11.47 -10.88 -3.02
CA MET A 121 -12.23 -11.21 -4.24
C MET A 121 -13.61 -10.60 -4.02
N GLU A 122 -13.92 -9.48 -4.68
CA GLU A 122 -15.22 -8.86 -4.53
C GLU A 122 -16.27 -9.88 -4.96
N VAL A 123 -17.03 -10.39 -3.98
CA VAL A 123 -18.23 -11.19 -4.22
C VAL A 123 -19.18 -10.42 -5.14
N GLY A 124 -19.10 -9.07 -5.15
CA GLY A 124 -19.82 -8.19 -6.07
C GLY A 124 -19.55 -8.44 -7.56
N PHE A 125 -18.33 -8.84 -7.97
CA PHE A 125 -18.06 -9.18 -9.38
C PHE A 125 -18.78 -10.48 -9.78
N LYS A 126 -18.62 -11.53 -8.96
CA LYS A 126 -19.27 -12.82 -9.19
C LYS A 126 -20.78 -12.71 -9.07
N GLU A 127 -21.29 -11.93 -8.13
CA GLU A 127 -22.71 -11.63 -7.97
C GLU A 127 -23.26 -10.84 -9.16
N SER A 128 -22.55 -9.83 -9.66
CA SER A 128 -22.98 -9.03 -10.83
C SER A 128 -23.05 -9.88 -12.10
N LEU A 129 -22.03 -10.71 -12.34
CA LEU A 129 -21.96 -11.59 -13.50
C LEU A 129 -22.93 -12.78 -13.39
N LEU A 130 -23.27 -13.24 -12.17
CA LEU A 130 -24.32 -14.25 -11.95
C LEU A 130 -25.74 -13.66 -11.98
N ALA A 131 -25.93 -12.41 -11.57
CA ALA A 131 -27.26 -11.78 -11.46
C ALA A 131 -27.74 -11.14 -12.77
N THR A 132 -26.84 -10.82 -13.70
CA THR A 132 -27.19 -10.15 -14.95
C THR A 132 -26.32 -10.66 -16.12
N PRO A 133 -26.87 -10.77 -17.35
CA PRO A 133 -26.11 -11.19 -18.53
C PRO A 133 -25.22 -10.04 -19.02
N VAL A 134 -24.14 -9.77 -18.28
CA VAL A 134 -23.19 -8.68 -18.58
C VAL A 134 -21.87 -9.27 -19.05
N LYS A 135 -21.37 -8.79 -20.18
CA LYS A 135 -20.06 -9.17 -20.72
C LYS A 135 -18.93 -8.65 -19.83
N ALA A 136 -17.89 -9.44 -19.63
CA ALA A 136 -16.70 -9.08 -18.84
C ALA A 136 -16.08 -7.74 -19.28
N ASN A 137 -16.09 -7.46 -20.59
CA ASN A 137 -15.52 -6.26 -21.19
C ASN A 137 -16.23 -4.97 -20.68
N ASP A 138 -17.55 -5.02 -20.53
CA ASP A 138 -18.35 -3.91 -20.04
C ASP A 138 -18.19 -3.71 -18.53
N ILE A 139 -17.96 -4.79 -17.78
CA ILE A 139 -17.68 -4.73 -16.34
C ILE A 139 -16.34 -4.03 -16.11
N PHE A 140 -15.28 -4.49 -16.77
CA PHE A 140 -13.95 -3.90 -16.65
C PHE A 140 -13.95 -2.39 -16.95
N LEU A 141 -14.51 -2.01 -18.11
CA LEU A 141 -14.57 -0.61 -18.51
C LEU A 141 -15.46 0.22 -17.57
N GLY A 142 -16.58 -0.35 -17.14
CA GLY A 142 -17.51 0.28 -16.21
C GLY A 142 -16.87 0.57 -14.84
N GLU A 143 -16.17 -0.40 -14.27
CA GLU A 143 -15.46 -0.23 -12.99
C GLU A 143 -14.31 0.77 -13.10
N PHE A 144 -13.52 0.71 -14.18
CA PHE A 144 -12.40 1.63 -14.41
C PHE A 144 -12.90 3.08 -14.55
N LEU A 145 -13.90 3.32 -15.41
CA LEU A 145 -14.47 4.65 -15.59
C LEU A 145 -15.32 5.10 -14.39
N GLY A 146 -15.90 4.19 -13.63
CA GLY A 146 -16.60 4.51 -12.37
C GLY A 146 -15.69 5.12 -11.31
N LYS A 147 -14.38 4.81 -11.36
CA LYS A 147 -13.36 5.37 -10.45
C LYS A 147 -12.79 6.71 -10.93
N ALA A 148 -13.04 7.11 -12.18
CA ALA A 148 -12.56 8.36 -12.79
C ALA A 148 -12.83 9.63 -11.94
N PRO A 149 -14.01 9.83 -11.32
CA PRO A 149 -14.25 11.02 -10.50
C PRO A 149 -13.44 11.06 -9.20
N LEU A 150 -12.95 9.92 -8.71
CA LEU A 150 -12.05 9.89 -7.54
C LEU A 150 -10.61 10.17 -7.97
N TYR A 151 -10.23 9.67 -9.14
CA TYR A 151 -8.94 9.94 -9.76
C TYR A 151 -8.72 11.44 -10.04
N SER A 152 -9.73 12.16 -10.51
CA SER A 152 -9.64 13.61 -10.67
C SER A 152 -9.48 14.38 -9.36
N MET A 153 -10.02 13.89 -8.24
CA MET A 153 -9.76 14.50 -6.93
C MET A 153 -8.29 14.38 -6.53
N VAL A 154 -7.67 13.22 -6.75
CA VAL A 154 -6.24 12.99 -6.47
C VAL A 154 -5.37 13.94 -7.27
N ILE A 155 -5.74 14.22 -8.52
CA ILE A 155 -5.01 15.15 -9.40
C ILE A 155 -5.07 16.58 -8.87
N LEU A 156 -6.25 17.02 -8.41
CA LEU A 156 -6.38 18.34 -7.80
C LEU A 156 -5.59 18.48 -6.49
N ILE A 157 -5.23 17.38 -5.83
CA ILE A 157 -4.35 17.40 -4.65
C ILE A 157 -2.88 17.49 -5.08
N LEU A 158 -2.48 16.69 -6.07
CA LEU A 158 -1.06 16.45 -6.40
C LEU A 158 -0.48 17.36 -7.49
N ALA A 159 -1.24 17.67 -8.55
CA ALA A 159 -0.76 18.54 -9.62
C ALA A 159 -0.33 19.94 -9.14
N PRO A 160 -1.02 20.59 -8.16
CA PRO A 160 -0.57 21.86 -7.60
C PRO A 160 0.80 21.80 -6.92
N ILE A 161 1.22 20.63 -6.45
CA ILE A 161 2.55 20.43 -5.86
C ILE A 161 3.60 20.57 -6.97
N VAL A 162 3.43 19.87 -8.09
CA VAL A 162 4.35 19.95 -9.23
C VAL A 162 4.42 21.38 -9.77
N VAL A 163 3.25 22.01 -9.95
CA VAL A 163 3.16 23.40 -10.40
C VAL A 163 3.82 24.35 -9.41
N GLY A 164 3.51 24.23 -8.12
CA GLY A 164 4.08 25.10 -7.08
C GLY A 164 5.59 24.96 -6.96
N MET A 165 6.16 23.80 -7.31
CA MET A 165 7.61 23.63 -7.38
C MET A 165 8.26 24.32 -8.57
N VAL A 166 7.53 24.46 -9.68
CA VAL A 166 8.04 25.02 -10.94
C VAL A 166 7.73 26.51 -11.08
N ASN A 167 6.60 26.97 -10.53
CA ASN A 167 6.08 28.33 -10.69
C ASN A 167 7.09 29.42 -10.28
N PRO A 168 7.79 29.29 -9.14
CA PRO A 168 8.77 30.29 -8.69
C PRO A 168 10.00 30.42 -9.59
N LEU A 169 10.16 29.58 -10.61
CA LEU A 169 11.38 29.50 -11.42
C LEU A 169 11.25 30.19 -12.77
N ILE A 170 10.12 30.01 -13.43
CA ILE A 170 9.96 30.33 -14.85
C ILE A 170 8.67 31.13 -15.11
N ASP A 171 7.92 31.49 -14.07
CA ASP A 171 6.63 32.18 -14.17
C ASP A 171 5.70 31.47 -15.18
N ILE A 172 5.07 30.38 -14.71
CA ILE A 172 4.35 29.45 -15.58
C ILE A 172 3.17 30.14 -16.29
N THR A 173 3.12 30.00 -17.61
CA THR A 173 1.99 30.46 -18.45
C THR A 173 0.79 29.53 -18.34
N ILE A 174 -0.42 30.04 -18.64
CA ILE A 174 -1.67 29.25 -18.62
C ILE A 174 -1.56 27.96 -19.47
N VAL A 175 -0.84 28.01 -20.59
CA VAL A 175 -0.63 26.83 -21.46
C VAL A 175 0.20 25.76 -20.74
N GLN A 176 1.29 26.16 -20.08
CA GLN A 176 2.13 25.24 -19.30
C GLN A 176 1.37 24.67 -18.11
N TYR A 177 0.50 25.44 -17.45
CA TYR A 177 -0.43 24.91 -16.44
C TYR A 177 -1.28 23.77 -17.01
N ILE A 178 -1.93 23.98 -18.16
CA ILE A 178 -2.75 22.94 -18.81
C ILE A 178 -1.92 21.70 -19.15
N VAL A 179 -0.70 21.89 -19.66
CA VAL A 179 0.21 20.79 -20.01
C VAL A 179 0.60 19.98 -18.76
N ILE A 180 0.98 20.64 -17.66
CA ILE A 180 1.37 19.94 -16.42
C ILE A 180 0.19 19.16 -15.85
N TYR A 181 -0.99 19.78 -15.73
CA TYR A 181 -2.19 19.10 -15.24
C TYR A 181 -2.60 17.95 -16.17
N GLY A 182 -2.53 18.14 -17.49
CA GLY A 182 -2.82 17.13 -18.49
C GLY A 182 -1.86 15.92 -18.40
N SER A 183 -0.57 16.17 -18.21
CA SER A 183 0.45 15.12 -18.06
C SER A 183 0.28 14.33 -16.76
N VAL A 184 0.05 15.00 -15.62
CA VAL A 184 -0.24 14.32 -14.34
C VAL A 184 -1.54 13.53 -14.43
N PHE A 185 -2.57 14.07 -15.09
CA PHE A 185 -3.83 13.38 -15.34
C PHE A 185 -3.63 12.13 -16.19
N GLY A 186 -2.96 12.26 -17.34
CA GLY A 186 -2.69 11.16 -18.24
C GLY A 186 -1.89 10.05 -17.57
N LEU A 187 -0.85 10.42 -16.81
CA LEU A 187 -0.06 9.47 -16.03
C LEU A 187 -0.94 8.71 -15.04
N LEU A 188 -1.82 9.43 -14.33
CA LEU A 188 -2.65 8.82 -13.31
C LEU A 188 -3.60 7.78 -13.90
N TYR A 189 -4.29 8.14 -14.99
CA TYR A 189 -5.20 7.22 -15.66
C TYR A 189 -4.45 6.03 -16.24
N PHE A 190 -3.28 6.27 -16.85
CA PHE A 190 -2.48 5.21 -17.43
C PHE A 190 -1.96 4.23 -16.37
N ALA A 191 -1.40 4.75 -15.27
CA ALA A 191 -0.90 3.92 -14.17
C ALA A 191 -2.01 3.07 -13.54
N ASN A 192 -3.20 3.66 -13.30
CA ASN A 192 -4.34 2.91 -12.78
C ASN A 192 -4.85 1.87 -13.78
N LEU A 193 -4.85 2.15 -15.09
CA LEU A 193 -5.25 1.20 -16.12
C LEU A 193 -4.33 -0.02 -16.10
N VAL A 194 -3.01 0.20 -16.13
CA VAL A 194 -2.01 -0.87 -16.04
C VAL A 194 -2.16 -1.65 -14.74
N GLY A 195 -2.28 -0.94 -13.60
CA GLY A 195 -2.48 -1.54 -12.29
C GLY A 195 -3.74 -2.40 -12.22
N SER A 196 -4.86 -1.94 -12.77
CA SER A 196 -6.12 -2.68 -12.84
C SER A 196 -6.02 -3.93 -13.71
N ILE A 197 -5.32 -3.87 -14.85
CA ILE A 197 -5.12 -5.05 -15.71
C ILE A 197 -4.26 -6.10 -14.99
N LEU A 198 -3.14 -5.67 -14.38
CA LEU A 198 -2.27 -6.56 -13.62
C LEU A 198 -3.02 -7.18 -12.43
N ALA A 199 -3.82 -6.37 -11.74
CA ALA A 199 -4.70 -6.80 -10.67
C ALA A 199 -5.67 -7.89 -11.11
N SER A 200 -6.47 -7.66 -12.15
CA SER A 200 -7.44 -8.64 -12.66
C SER A 200 -6.76 -9.91 -13.17
N TRP A 201 -5.60 -9.79 -13.84
CA TRP A 201 -4.83 -10.96 -14.29
C TRP A 201 -4.30 -11.80 -13.13
N LEU A 202 -3.76 -11.15 -12.08
CA LEU A 202 -3.32 -11.83 -10.86
C LEU A 202 -4.50 -12.49 -10.15
N GLU A 203 -5.62 -11.79 -10.01
CA GLU A 203 -6.84 -12.32 -9.40
C GLU A 203 -7.32 -13.59 -10.10
N HIS A 204 -7.35 -13.58 -11.44
CA HIS A 204 -7.68 -14.75 -12.24
C HIS A 204 -6.76 -15.94 -11.94
N LYS A 205 -5.45 -15.72 -11.84
CA LYS A 205 -4.48 -16.78 -11.57
C LYS A 205 -4.60 -17.33 -10.14
N ILE A 206 -4.86 -16.45 -9.19
CA ILE A 206 -4.94 -16.77 -7.75
C ILE A 206 -6.25 -17.49 -7.42
N SER A 207 -7.36 -17.13 -8.07
CA SER A 207 -8.69 -17.70 -7.82
C SER A 207 -8.85 -19.16 -8.27
N LYS A 208 -7.90 -19.72 -9.03
CA LYS A 208 -7.97 -21.10 -9.54
C LYS A 208 -7.72 -22.19 -8.49
N SER A 209 -7.05 -21.91 -7.36
CA SER A 209 -6.82 -22.90 -6.29
C SER A 209 -6.67 -22.26 -4.91
N GLU A 210 -7.11 -22.93 -3.84
CA GLU A 210 -6.95 -22.44 -2.47
C GLU A 210 -5.47 -22.33 -2.06
N LYS A 211 -4.61 -23.26 -2.51
CA LYS A 211 -3.16 -23.17 -2.32
C LYS A 211 -2.56 -22.00 -3.10
N ALA A 212 -3.08 -21.74 -4.30
CA ALA A 212 -2.69 -20.59 -5.11
C ALA A 212 -3.15 -19.27 -4.48
N ARG A 213 -4.28 -19.27 -3.76
CA ARG A 213 -4.74 -18.12 -2.96
C ARG A 213 -3.77 -17.71 -1.87
N ASP A 214 -3.32 -18.68 -1.07
CA ASP A 214 -2.35 -18.43 0.00
C ASP A 214 -0.95 -18.07 -0.54
N LEU A 215 -0.55 -18.67 -1.67
CA LEU A 215 0.69 -18.31 -2.37
C LEU A 215 0.60 -16.93 -3.03
N GLY A 216 -0.54 -16.57 -3.60
CA GLY A 216 -0.77 -15.26 -4.21
C GLY A 216 -0.61 -14.13 -3.19
N LYS A 217 -1.16 -14.30 -1.98
CA LYS A 217 -0.94 -13.37 -0.86
C LYS A 217 0.55 -13.19 -0.54
N ALA A 218 1.33 -14.26 -0.58
CA ALA A 218 2.77 -14.20 -0.34
C ALA A 218 3.53 -13.52 -1.50
N LEU A 219 3.20 -13.86 -2.74
CA LEU A 219 3.86 -13.34 -3.94
C LEU A 219 3.69 -11.82 -4.06
N ILE A 220 2.52 -11.26 -3.71
CA ILE A 220 2.35 -9.81 -3.78
C ILE A 220 3.06 -9.07 -2.66
N MET A 221 3.19 -9.63 -1.46
CA MET A 221 4.07 -9.01 -0.47
C MET A 221 5.50 -8.91 -1.00
N ILE A 222 6.00 -9.96 -1.67
CA ILE A 222 7.31 -9.92 -2.35
C ILE A 222 7.31 -8.86 -3.45
N PHE A 223 6.25 -8.78 -4.27
CA PHE A 223 6.12 -7.77 -5.31
C PHE A 223 6.13 -6.34 -4.76
N THR A 224 5.46 -6.10 -3.62
CA THR A 224 5.48 -4.82 -2.91
C THR A 224 6.90 -4.48 -2.45
N ILE A 225 7.68 -5.43 -1.93
CA ILE A 225 9.09 -5.20 -1.59
C ILE A 225 9.87 -4.80 -2.83
N ILE A 226 9.75 -5.59 -3.91
CA ILE A 226 10.46 -5.31 -5.18
C ILE A 226 10.11 -3.91 -5.68
N MET A 227 8.84 -3.53 -5.60
CA MET A 227 8.40 -2.20 -6.03
C MET A 227 8.93 -1.08 -5.13
N ILE A 228 8.97 -1.29 -3.81
CA ILE A 228 9.59 -0.33 -2.89
C ILE A 228 11.09 -0.19 -3.19
N VAL A 229 11.78 -1.31 -3.43
CA VAL A 229 13.19 -1.34 -3.83
C VAL A 229 13.40 -0.57 -5.13
N ILE A 230 12.53 -0.75 -6.13
CA ILE A 230 12.59 0.02 -7.39
C ILE A 230 12.36 1.51 -7.11
N MET A 231 11.35 1.86 -6.30
CA MET A 231 11.01 3.25 -5.96
C MET A 231 12.19 3.98 -5.31
N TYR A 232 12.80 3.39 -4.29
CA TYR A 232 13.98 3.97 -3.65
C TYR A 232 15.23 3.84 -4.53
N GLY A 233 15.33 2.79 -5.34
CA GLY A 233 16.38 2.64 -6.33
C GLY A 233 16.39 3.82 -7.30
N VAL A 234 15.23 4.23 -7.80
CA VAL A 234 15.08 5.41 -8.65
C VAL A 234 15.56 6.69 -7.95
N ILE A 235 15.28 6.85 -6.65
CA ILE A 235 15.77 8.00 -5.85
C ILE A 235 17.29 7.94 -5.66
N PHE A 236 17.88 6.76 -5.50
CA PHE A 236 19.32 6.58 -5.32
C PHE A 236 20.10 6.78 -6.63
N PHE A 237 19.60 6.19 -7.71
CA PHE A 237 20.16 6.38 -9.04
C PHE A 237 20.05 7.82 -9.53
N LEU A 238 19.32 8.70 -8.84
CA LEU A 238 19.23 10.13 -9.16
C LEU A 238 20.61 10.80 -9.23
N ASN A 239 21.48 10.55 -8.25
CA ASN A 239 22.84 11.09 -8.22
C ASN A 239 23.71 10.47 -9.33
N GLU A 240 23.52 9.18 -9.59
CA GLU A 240 24.25 8.46 -10.65
C GLU A 240 23.79 8.89 -12.05
N LEU A 241 22.49 9.19 -12.22
CA LEU A 241 21.88 9.69 -13.46
C LEU A 241 22.31 11.12 -13.77
N MET A 242 22.65 11.91 -12.73
CA MET A 242 23.29 13.21 -12.89
C MET A 242 24.73 13.08 -13.39
N ALA A 243 25.48 12.12 -12.84
CA ALA A 243 26.87 11.88 -13.22
C ALA A 243 26.99 11.23 -14.60
N ASN A 244 26.05 10.33 -14.94
CA ASN A 244 26.05 9.52 -16.16
C ASN A 244 24.75 9.71 -16.96
N PRO A 245 24.62 10.79 -17.75
CA PRO A 245 23.39 11.08 -18.51
C PRO A 245 23.02 10.00 -19.52
N GLU A 246 23.96 9.16 -19.95
CA GLU A 246 23.70 8.01 -20.83
C GLU A 246 22.74 6.97 -20.20
N LEU A 247 22.75 6.82 -18.87
CA LEU A 247 21.86 5.90 -18.15
C LEU A 247 20.39 6.33 -18.25
N LYS A 248 20.14 7.63 -18.45
CA LYS A 248 18.77 8.16 -18.65
C LYS A 248 18.11 7.57 -19.89
N ASN A 249 18.88 7.18 -20.90
CA ASN A 249 18.35 6.57 -22.12
C ASN A 249 17.77 5.18 -21.88
N TRP A 250 18.33 4.40 -20.96
CA TRP A 250 17.77 3.10 -20.58
C TRP A 250 16.48 3.25 -19.80
N LEU A 251 16.41 4.27 -18.95
CA LEU A 251 15.21 4.62 -18.19
C LEU A 251 14.12 5.21 -19.08
N ALA A 252 14.43 5.74 -20.26
CA ALA A 252 13.48 6.38 -21.17
C ALA A 252 12.29 5.48 -21.58
N PHE A 253 12.44 4.14 -21.50
CA PHE A 253 11.33 3.20 -21.72
C PHE A 253 10.32 3.14 -20.56
N TYR A 254 10.65 3.74 -19.42
CA TYR A 254 9.80 3.78 -18.26
C TYR A 254 8.62 4.75 -18.49
N PRO A 255 7.35 4.30 -18.41
CA PRO A 255 6.25 5.09 -18.94
C PRO A 255 6.04 6.46 -18.30
N SER A 256 6.40 6.64 -17.02
CA SER A 256 6.26 7.94 -16.38
C SER A 256 7.18 9.00 -16.98
N LEU A 257 8.30 8.60 -17.57
CA LEU A 257 9.23 9.54 -18.18
C LEU A 257 8.67 10.16 -19.46
N TRP A 258 7.77 9.48 -20.16
CA TRP A 258 7.12 10.07 -21.33
C TRP A 258 6.27 11.28 -20.92
N PHE A 259 5.63 11.21 -19.75
CA PHE A 259 4.85 12.32 -19.18
C PHE A 259 5.75 13.40 -18.57
N SER A 260 6.83 13.04 -17.87
CA SER A 260 7.76 14.04 -17.33
C SER A 260 8.47 14.79 -18.44
N ASN A 261 8.86 14.12 -19.55
CA ASN A 261 9.51 14.78 -20.69
C ASN A 261 8.64 15.89 -21.31
N ILE A 262 7.32 15.67 -21.38
CA ILE A 262 6.37 16.71 -21.84
C ILE A 262 6.38 17.91 -20.89
N ILE A 263 6.42 17.66 -19.58
CA ILE A 263 6.53 18.72 -18.57
C ILE A 263 7.87 19.45 -18.71
N LEU A 264 8.99 18.73 -18.78
CA LEU A 264 10.32 19.32 -18.90
C LEU A 264 10.48 20.16 -20.16
N TYR A 265 9.98 19.68 -21.31
CA TYR A 265 9.96 20.45 -22.54
C TYR A 265 9.16 21.75 -22.42
N SER A 266 8.03 21.69 -21.70
CA SER A 266 7.21 22.87 -21.48
C SER A 266 7.91 23.92 -20.60
N ILE A 267 8.83 23.49 -19.74
CA ILE A 267 9.60 24.33 -18.81
C ILE A 267 10.80 24.94 -19.54
N ASP A 268 11.68 24.11 -20.11
CA ASP A 268 12.86 24.54 -20.86
C ASP A 268 13.25 23.43 -21.86
N PRO A 269 13.17 23.67 -23.18
CA PRO A 269 13.49 22.66 -24.19
C PRO A 269 14.92 22.09 -24.08
N ILE A 270 15.87 22.87 -23.57
CA ILE A 270 17.29 22.48 -23.44
C ILE A 270 17.45 21.31 -22.46
N LEU A 271 16.52 21.15 -21.51
CA LEU A 271 16.53 20.02 -20.57
C LEU A 271 16.31 18.67 -21.26
N LEU A 272 15.78 18.67 -22.50
CA LEU A 272 15.56 17.45 -23.29
C LEU A 272 16.69 17.10 -24.25
N ASP A 273 17.66 18.00 -24.51
CA ASP A 273 18.72 17.77 -25.51
C ASP A 273 19.62 16.57 -25.18
N ALA A 274 19.57 16.06 -23.94
CA ALA A 274 20.30 14.88 -23.49
C ALA A 274 19.58 13.53 -23.75
N PHE A 275 18.34 13.52 -24.25
CA PHE A 275 17.53 12.29 -24.38
C PHE A 275 17.44 11.77 -25.81
N ILE A 276 17.52 10.44 -25.98
CA ILE A 276 17.20 9.76 -27.26
C ILE A 276 15.70 9.92 -27.62
N LEU A 277 14.81 9.96 -26.61
CA LEU A 277 13.38 10.16 -26.83
C LEU A 277 13.06 11.65 -27.04
N ASN A 278 12.94 12.03 -28.32
CA ASN A 278 12.41 13.33 -28.71
C ASN A 278 10.98 13.55 -28.14
N ILE A 279 10.60 14.80 -27.85
CA ILE A 279 9.27 15.20 -27.40
C ILE A 279 8.15 14.62 -28.27
N TRP A 280 8.33 14.56 -29.58
CA TRP A 280 7.34 13.99 -30.51
C TRP A 280 7.10 12.50 -30.27
N ILE A 281 8.16 11.75 -29.97
CA ILE A 281 8.05 10.32 -29.65
C ILE A 281 7.39 10.17 -28.29
N SER A 282 7.75 11.00 -27.30
CA SER A 282 7.11 11.00 -25.97
C SER A 282 5.61 11.28 -26.06
N LEU A 283 5.19 12.27 -26.85
CA LEU A 283 3.78 12.57 -27.12
C LEU A 283 3.06 11.42 -27.81
N LEU A 284 3.69 10.79 -28.81
CA LEU A 284 3.14 9.63 -29.50
C LEU A 284 2.94 8.46 -28.52
N LEU A 285 3.94 8.15 -27.69
CA LEU A 285 3.88 7.07 -26.71
C LEU A 285 2.78 7.32 -25.67
N VAL A 286 2.67 8.56 -25.15
CA VAL A 286 1.63 8.97 -24.18
C VAL A 286 0.21 8.80 -24.72
N ILE A 287 -0.02 8.94 -26.02
CA ILE A 287 -1.35 8.79 -26.61
C ILE A 287 -1.60 7.35 -27.08
N VAL A 288 -0.68 6.80 -27.88
CA VAL A 288 -0.88 5.52 -28.57
C VAL A 288 -0.85 4.35 -27.61
N ILE A 289 0.07 4.32 -26.64
CA ILE A 289 0.21 3.17 -25.73
C ILE A 289 -0.99 3.01 -24.80
N PRO A 290 -1.48 4.05 -24.09
CA PRO A 290 -2.65 3.92 -23.24
C PRO A 290 -3.91 3.51 -24.01
N ILE A 291 -4.13 4.07 -25.21
CA ILE A 291 -5.26 3.69 -26.07
C ILE A 291 -5.15 2.22 -26.51
N THR A 292 -3.97 1.79 -26.91
CA THR A 292 -3.73 0.41 -27.33
C THR A 292 -3.94 -0.57 -26.17
N ILE A 293 -3.44 -0.24 -24.98
CA ILE A 293 -3.63 -1.05 -23.77
C ILE A 293 -5.11 -1.09 -23.36
N LEU A 294 -5.82 0.03 -23.44
CA LEU A 294 -7.26 0.08 -23.17
C LEU A 294 -8.04 -0.78 -24.18
N TYR A 295 -7.69 -0.72 -25.47
CA TYR A 295 -8.31 -1.53 -26.50
C TYR A 295 -8.04 -3.03 -26.29
N LEU A 296 -6.78 -3.40 -26.02
CA LEU A 296 -6.39 -4.80 -25.78
C LEU A 296 -7.04 -5.36 -24.51
N SER A 297 -7.10 -4.57 -23.44
CA SER A 297 -7.75 -4.98 -22.19
C SER A 297 -9.26 -5.11 -22.34
N TYR A 298 -9.91 -4.21 -23.09
CA TYR A 298 -11.33 -4.34 -23.42
C TYR A 298 -11.61 -5.59 -24.26
N SER A 299 -10.82 -5.84 -25.30
CA SER A 299 -11.00 -6.99 -26.20
C SER A 299 -10.74 -8.34 -25.50
N LYS A 300 -9.73 -8.40 -24.61
CA LYS A 300 -9.32 -9.63 -23.92
C LYS A 300 -9.89 -9.77 -22.51
N ALA A 301 -10.90 -8.99 -22.10
CA ALA A 301 -11.36 -9.02 -20.71
C ALA A 301 -11.88 -10.41 -20.30
N GLU A 302 -12.48 -11.16 -21.22
CA GLU A 302 -12.95 -12.55 -20.99
C GLU A 302 -11.86 -13.50 -20.47
N VAL A 303 -10.59 -13.29 -20.86
CA VAL A 303 -9.46 -14.12 -20.41
C VAL A 303 -9.15 -13.89 -18.93
N PHE A 304 -9.39 -12.68 -18.42
CA PHE A 304 -9.09 -12.30 -17.04
C PHE A 304 -10.29 -12.49 -16.10
N TYR A 305 -11.51 -12.59 -16.66
CA TYR A 305 -12.75 -12.62 -15.89
C TYR A 305 -13.51 -13.92 -16.13
N SER A 306 -13.01 -15.03 -15.56
CA SER A 306 -13.67 -16.35 -15.62
C SER A 306 -14.27 -16.77 -14.28
N LEU A 307 -15.49 -17.30 -14.28
CA LEU A 307 -16.18 -17.78 -13.07
C LEU A 307 -15.65 -19.11 -12.50
N GLU A 308 -14.83 -19.85 -13.24
CA GLU A 308 -14.52 -21.27 -12.97
C GLU A 308 -13.57 -21.55 -11.77
N GLY A 309 -13.40 -20.60 -10.85
CA GLY A 309 -12.48 -20.73 -9.72
C GLY A 309 -12.97 -21.64 -8.58
N GLY A 310 -12.72 -22.96 -8.73
CA GLY A 310 -12.04 -23.81 -7.73
C GLY A 310 -12.81 -24.34 -6.51
N ILE A 311 -13.63 -25.38 -6.70
CA ILE A 311 -14.06 -26.29 -5.61
C ILE A 311 -12.95 -27.34 -5.40
N GLU A 312 -11.81 -26.96 -4.83
CA GLU A 312 -10.80 -27.94 -4.40
C GLU A 312 -10.92 -28.21 -2.89
N LYS A 313 -10.94 -29.50 -2.52
CA LYS A 313 -11.02 -29.97 -1.13
C LYS A 313 -9.77 -29.58 -0.35
N SER A 314 -9.97 -28.94 0.79
CA SER A 314 -8.91 -28.62 1.75
C SER A 314 -8.19 -29.89 2.21
N SER A 315 -6.95 -30.09 1.77
CA SER A 315 -6.14 -31.22 2.21
C SER A 315 -5.63 -30.96 3.63
N ILE A 316 -6.21 -31.63 4.63
CA ILE A 316 -5.76 -31.56 6.02
C ILE A 316 -4.49 -32.40 6.15
N THR A 317 -3.32 -31.75 6.21
CA THR A 317 -2.06 -32.43 6.58
C THR A 317 -2.00 -32.53 8.10
N VAL A 318 -2.15 -33.75 8.62
CA VAL A 318 -1.89 -34.08 10.04
C VAL A 318 -0.39 -34.34 10.18
N VAL A 319 0.27 -33.62 11.10
CA VAL A 319 1.70 -33.82 11.40
C VAL A 319 1.80 -34.57 12.72
N GLU A 320 2.34 -35.79 12.70
CA GLU A 320 2.37 -36.70 13.85
C GLU A 320 3.42 -36.35 14.91
N ARG A 321 4.51 -35.66 14.54
CA ARG A 321 5.63 -35.35 15.45
C ARG A 321 5.82 -33.85 15.64
N GLU A 322 6.05 -33.44 16.89
CA GLU A 322 6.36 -32.04 17.23
C GLU A 322 7.81 -31.70 16.87
N ASN A 323 8.00 -30.68 16.03
CA ASN A 323 9.32 -30.20 15.60
C ASN A 323 10.21 -29.80 16.78
N PHE A 324 11.52 -29.99 16.60
CA PHE A 324 12.55 -29.67 17.60
C PHE A 324 12.49 -28.22 18.11
N PHE A 325 12.24 -27.26 17.21
CA PHE A 325 12.06 -25.85 17.54
C PHE A 325 11.00 -25.61 18.63
N TYR A 326 9.82 -26.24 18.50
CA TYR A 326 8.75 -26.08 19.50
C TYR A 326 9.09 -26.74 20.85
N LYS A 327 9.89 -27.80 20.85
CA LYS A 327 10.40 -28.42 22.09
C LYS A 327 11.36 -27.49 22.82
N ILE A 328 12.24 -26.79 22.10
CA ILE A 328 13.13 -25.78 22.69
C ILE A 328 12.31 -24.64 23.30
N VAL A 329 11.37 -24.07 22.55
CA VAL A 329 10.51 -22.98 23.04
C VAL A 329 9.77 -23.40 24.31
N ARG A 330 9.27 -24.64 24.37
CA ARG A 330 8.59 -25.17 25.56
C ARG A 330 9.51 -25.30 26.77
N ARG A 331 10.81 -25.52 26.57
CA ARG A 331 11.81 -25.66 27.64
C ARG A 331 12.30 -24.30 28.15
N VAL A 332 12.42 -23.31 27.26
CA VAL A 332 12.90 -21.95 27.61
C VAL A 332 11.81 -21.15 28.32
N ILE A 333 10.56 -21.25 27.88
CA ILE A 333 9.45 -20.51 28.49
C ILE A 333 9.01 -21.21 29.79
N SER A 334 8.67 -20.42 30.80
CA SER A 334 8.03 -20.91 32.04
C SER A 334 6.87 -21.86 31.73
N ARG A 335 6.79 -22.98 32.49
CA ARG A 335 5.74 -24.01 32.37
C ARG A 335 4.31 -23.43 32.36
N LYS A 336 4.11 -22.25 32.97
CA LYS A 336 2.82 -21.54 32.97
C LYS A 336 2.34 -21.15 31.57
N TRP A 337 3.21 -20.64 30.70
CA TRP A 337 2.84 -20.05 29.41
C TRP A 337 3.28 -20.89 28.20
N ALA A 338 4.22 -21.82 28.41
CA ALA A 338 4.89 -22.58 27.36
C ALA A 338 3.94 -23.26 26.35
N GLY A 339 2.90 -23.95 26.84
CA GLY A 339 1.94 -24.64 25.97
C GLY A 339 1.15 -23.68 25.06
N LEU A 340 0.71 -22.55 25.62
CA LEU A 340 -0.05 -21.53 24.90
C LEU A 340 0.83 -20.82 23.87
N THR A 341 2.02 -20.42 24.26
CA THR A 341 2.96 -19.75 23.34
C THR A 341 3.33 -20.66 22.16
N VAL A 342 3.58 -21.95 22.39
CA VAL A 342 3.85 -22.92 21.31
C VAL A 342 2.64 -23.07 20.38
N MET A 343 1.42 -23.10 20.92
CA MET A 343 0.21 -23.16 20.11
C MET A 343 0.06 -21.91 19.22
N GLN A 344 0.26 -20.71 19.78
CA GLN A 344 0.20 -19.48 18.99
C GLN A 344 1.29 -19.43 17.92
N LEU A 345 2.51 -19.85 18.24
CA LEU A 345 3.62 -19.89 17.30
C LEU A 345 3.37 -20.88 16.15
N LYS A 346 2.83 -22.08 16.45
CA LYS A 346 2.42 -23.05 15.43
C LYS A 346 1.34 -22.48 14.52
N ARG A 347 0.33 -21.84 15.12
CA ARG A 347 -0.78 -21.23 14.37
C ARG A 347 -0.29 -20.13 13.45
N PHE A 348 0.60 -19.27 13.95
CA PHE A 348 1.22 -18.20 13.18
C PHE A 348 2.04 -18.76 12.01
N LEU A 349 2.95 -19.69 12.27
CA LEU A 349 3.84 -20.25 11.26
C LEU A 349 3.12 -21.19 10.26
N ARG A 350 1.92 -21.70 10.55
CA ARG A 350 1.19 -22.55 9.59
C ARG A 350 0.71 -21.78 8.35
N LYS A 351 0.49 -20.47 8.45
CA LYS A 351 0.00 -19.63 7.35
C LYS A 351 1.17 -19.10 6.51
N LYS A 352 1.24 -19.45 5.23
CA LYS A 352 2.29 -18.95 4.30
C LYS A 352 2.33 -17.42 4.21
N ALA A 353 1.17 -16.76 4.31
CA ALA A 353 1.07 -15.30 4.35
C ALA A 353 1.87 -14.69 5.51
N ASN A 354 1.97 -15.36 6.65
CA ASN A 354 2.72 -14.85 7.79
C ASN A 354 4.24 -14.92 7.58
N TYR A 355 4.74 -15.95 6.89
CA TYR A 355 6.14 -16.00 6.45
C TYR A 355 6.45 -14.86 5.49
N ALA A 356 5.55 -14.57 4.55
CA ALA A 356 5.72 -13.46 3.63
C ALA A 356 5.70 -12.10 4.35
N LYS A 357 4.92 -11.92 5.41
CA LYS A 357 4.95 -10.71 6.25
C LYS A 357 6.30 -10.56 6.98
N ILE A 358 6.86 -11.65 7.52
CA ILE A 358 8.20 -11.63 8.14
C ILE A 358 9.25 -11.28 7.09
N ALA A 359 9.24 -11.95 5.94
CA ALA A 359 10.15 -11.67 4.84
C ALA A 359 10.01 -10.22 4.33
N TYR A 360 8.79 -9.68 4.33
CA TYR A 360 8.52 -8.28 4.02
C TYR A 360 9.18 -7.33 5.00
N VAL A 361 8.99 -7.53 6.31
CA VAL A 361 9.60 -6.68 7.34
C VAL A 361 11.12 -6.74 7.26
N VAL A 362 11.70 -7.94 7.17
CA VAL A 362 13.16 -8.12 7.08
C VAL A 362 13.72 -7.54 5.77
N GLY A 363 13.06 -7.78 4.63
CA GLY A 363 13.50 -7.30 3.33
C GLY A 363 13.41 -5.78 3.20
N LEU A 364 12.30 -5.18 3.64
CA LEU A 364 12.14 -3.73 3.67
C LEU A 364 13.20 -3.08 4.57
N LEU A 365 13.39 -3.60 5.77
CA LEU A 365 14.35 -3.02 6.71
C LEU A 365 15.79 -3.25 6.28
N GLY A 366 16.14 -4.43 5.77
CA GLY A 366 17.46 -4.67 5.20
C GLY A 366 17.76 -3.74 4.02
N PHE A 367 16.76 -3.45 3.18
CA PHE A 367 16.91 -2.48 2.10
C PHE A 367 17.06 -1.03 2.63
N MET A 368 16.25 -0.62 3.60
CA MET A 368 16.40 0.70 4.24
C MET A 368 17.75 0.85 4.93
N THR A 369 18.24 -0.20 5.57
CA THR A 369 19.56 -0.27 6.16
C THR A 369 20.65 -0.04 5.12
N TRP A 370 20.55 -0.73 3.98
CA TRP A 370 21.48 -0.52 2.87
C TRP A 370 21.41 0.89 2.32
N PHE A 371 20.21 1.43 2.16
CA PHE A 371 20.00 2.80 1.71
C PHE A 371 20.66 3.83 2.65
N ILE A 372 20.48 3.67 3.97
CA ILE A 372 21.08 4.57 4.97
C ILE A 372 22.61 4.49 4.90
N ALA A 373 23.17 3.28 4.91
CA ALA A 373 24.62 3.08 4.89
C ALA A 373 25.26 3.61 3.60
N ALA A 374 24.62 3.43 2.44
CA ALA A 374 25.13 3.89 1.16
C ALA A 374 25.15 5.42 1.02
N ASN A 375 24.24 6.13 1.69
CA ASN A 375 24.13 7.59 1.58
C ASN A 375 24.76 8.36 2.75
N THR A 376 25.32 7.66 3.75
CA THR A 376 25.90 8.30 4.93
C THR A 376 27.32 7.83 5.17
N SER A 377 28.29 8.70 4.90
CA SER A 377 29.69 8.50 5.28
C SER A 377 29.98 8.95 6.71
N ASP A 378 29.15 9.86 7.22
CA ASP A 378 29.43 10.56 8.46
C ASP A 378 28.82 9.84 9.65
N ILE A 379 29.55 9.86 10.78
CA ILE A 379 29.13 9.27 12.05
C ILE A 379 27.73 9.77 12.48
N PHE A 380 27.42 11.03 12.17
CA PHE A 380 26.11 11.62 12.39
C PHE A 380 25.01 10.97 11.54
N GLY A 381 25.27 10.77 10.24
CA GLY A 381 24.31 10.15 9.33
C GLY A 381 24.01 8.70 9.70
N ILE A 382 25.04 7.95 10.11
CA ILE A 382 24.87 6.56 10.57
C ILE A 382 24.03 6.53 11.85
N SER A 383 24.31 7.41 12.83
CA SER A 383 23.55 7.54 14.08
C SER A 383 22.07 7.90 13.87
N PHE A 384 21.82 8.90 13.05
CA PHE A 384 20.47 9.32 12.72
C PHE A 384 19.74 8.19 11.99
N GLY A 385 20.44 7.53 11.07
CA GLY A 385 19.99 6.35 10.36
C GLY A 385 19.61 5.19 11.27
N THR A 386 20.45 4.86 12.27
CA THR A 386 20.15 3.78 13.24
C THR A 386 18.88 4.10 14.01
N THR A 387 18.72 5.35 14.44
CA THR A 387 17.58 5.83 15.20
C THR A 387 16.28 5.71 14.42
N ILE A 388 16.30 6.16 13.16
CA ILE A 388 15.16 6.02 12.25
C ILE A 388 14.86 4.54 11.99
N LEU A 389 15.88 3.72 11.77
CA LEU A 389 15.71 2.30 11.49
C LEU A 389 15.10 1.55 12.69
N ILE A 390 15.47 1.91 13.91
CA ILE A 390 14.87 1.38 15.15
C ILE A 390 13.39 1.80 15.21
N ALA A 391 13.10 3.10 15.03
CA ALA A 391 11.75 3.65 15.14
C ALA A 391 10.80 3.07 14.06
N ILE A 392 11.21 3.13 12.80
CA ILE A 392 10.42 2.64 11.67
C ILE A 392 10.37 1.11 11.68
N GLY A 393 11.50 0.44 11.92
CA GLY A 393 11.57 -1.01 11.83
C GLY A 393 10.86 -1.74 12.95
N GLY A 394 11.05 -1.30 14.19
CA GLY A 394 10.28 -1.86 15.30
C GLY A 394 8.79 -1.54 15.19
N GLY A 395 8.45 -0.37 14.61
CA GLY A 395 7.08 0.07 14.37
C GLY A 395 6.33 -0.69 13.27
N ILE A 396 6.92 -0.82 12.09
CA ILE A 396 6.32 -1.56 10.98
C ILE A 396 6.21 -3.05 11.34
N GLY A 397 7.27 -3.62 11.94
CA GLY A 397 7.27 -5.01 12.38
C GLY A 397 6.16 -5.29 13.39
N SER A 398 5.99 -4.41 14.39
CA SER A 398 4.94 -4.55 15.40
C SER A 398 3.53 -4.37 14.83
N MET A 399 3.32 -3.49 13.86
CA MET A 399 2.01 -3.32 13.23
C MET A 399 1.61 -4.54 12.42
N MET A 400 2.53 -5.05 11.60
CA MET A 400 2.23 -6.15 10.69
C MET A 400 2.01 -7.47 11.43
N LEU A 401 2.70 -7.67 12.55
CA LEU A 401 2.62 -8.91 13.35
C LEU A 401 1.69 -8.79 14.55
N GLY A 402 1.65 -7.63 15.18
CA GLY A 402 0.89 -7.38 16.42
C GLY A 402 -0.60 -7.40 16.20
N HIS A 403 -1.08 -6.88 15.07
CA HIS A 403 -2.50 -6.91 14.71
C HIS A 403 -3.00 -8.27 14.20
N LEU A 404 -2.18 -9.33 14.27
CA LEU A 404 -2.60 -10.69 13.93
C LEU A 404 -2.99 -11.51 15.18
N GLY A 405 -3.04 -10.86 16.34
CA GLY A 405 -3.30 -11.49 17.63
C GLY A 405 -4.65 -12.17 17.70
N PHE A 406 -5.69 -11.47 17.24
CA PHE A 406 -7.06 -11.92 17.35
C PHE A 406 -7.71 -12.35 16.03
N VAL A 407 -6.96 -12.30 14.94
CA VAL A 407 -7.42 -12.77 13.63
C VAL A 407 -7.79 -14.26 13.69
N ASP A 408 -9.01 -14.57 13.23
CA ASP A 408 -9.68 -15.87 13.27
C ASP A 408 -9.80 -16.47 14.68
N SER A 409 -9.69 -15.67 15.75
CA SER A 409 -9.59 -16.19 17.13
C SER A 409 -10.83 -15.94 17.99
N LYS A 410 -11.98 -15.58 17.38
CA LYS A 410 -13.23 -15.29 18.11
C LYS A 410 -13.55 -16.36 19.16
N ASP A 411 -13.57 -17.62 18.75
CA ASP A 411 -13.87 -18.75 19.65
C ASP A 411 -12.80 -18.95 20.72
N LEU A 412 -11.52 -18.68 20.39
CA LEU A 412 -10.43 -18.75 21.36
C LEU A 412 -10.60 -17.69 22.45
N ILE A 413 -10.98 -16.46 22.12
CA ILE A 413 -11.22 -15.42 23.14
C ILE A 413 -12.31 -15.89 24.11
N TRP A 414 -13.40 -16.47 23.59
CA TRP A 414 -14.50 -16.99 24.40
C TRP A 414 -14.08 -18.13 25.33
N VAL A 415 -13.30 -19.09 24.81
CA VAL A 415 -12.76 -20.19 25.61
C VAL A 415 -11.82 -19.67 26.70
N TYR A 416 -10.94 -18.72 26.38
CA TYR A 416 -9.98 -18.19 27.35
C TYR A 416 -10.60 -17.26 28.39
N LYS A 417 -11.68 -16.53 28.05
CA LYS A 417 -12.45 -15.73 29.02
C LYS A 417 -13.00 -16.61 30.16
N ARG A 418 -13.36 -17.86 29.85
CA ARG A 418 -13.83 -18.87 30.82
C ARG A 418 -12.70 -19.68 31.47
N SER A 419 -11.45 -19.52 31.02
CA SER A 419 -10.32 -20.25 31.57
C SER A 419 -9.85 -19.68 32.91
N PRO A 420 -9.24 -20.47 33.81
CA PRO A 420 -8.75 -19.99 35.11
C PRO A 420 -7.73 -18.85 35.04
N ARG A 421 -7.06 -18.71 33.88
CA ARG A 421 -6.03 -17.68 33.64
C ARG A 421 -6.58 -16.45 32.92
N GLY A 422 -7.83 -16.51 32.48
CA GLY A 422 -8.53 -15.44 31.78
C GLY A 422 -7.83 -14.94 30.52
N ILE A 423 -8.25 -13.76 30.07
CA ILE A 423 -7.71 -13.06 28.89
C ILE A 423 -6.24 -12.67 29.07
N LYS A 424 -5.80 -12.40 30.30
CA LYS A 424 -4.40 -12.09 30.59
C LYS A 424 -3.47 -13.18 30.06
N GLY A 425 -3.88 -14.43 30.21
CA GLY A 425 -3.08 -15.54 29.72
C GLY A 425 -2.96 -15.63 28.20
N LEU A 426 -4.04 -15.30 27.49
CA LEU A 426 -4.04 -15.23 26.05
C LEU A 426 -3.09 -14.13 25.54
N VAL A 427 -3.26 -12.91 26.05
CA VAL A 427 -2.46 -11.74 25.63
C VAL A 427 -0.97 -11.93 25.91
N TYR A 428 -0.59 -12.36 27.12
CA TYR A 428 0.82 -12.59 27.43
C TYR A 428 1.42 -13.74 26.63
N SER A 429 0.66 -14.81 26.36
CA SER A 429 1.16 -15.89 25.52
C SER A 429 1.46 -15.43 24.09
N TYR A 430 0.66 -14.49 23.56
CA TYR A 430 0.85 -13.90 22.24
C TYR A 430 2.05 -12.95 22.23
N LEU A 431 2.17 -12.06 23.22
CA LEU A 431 3.33 -11.17 23.35
C LEU A 431 4.64 -11.95 23.46
N LEU A 432 4.65 -13.09 24.16
CA LEU A 432 5.80 -13.99 24.21
C LEU A 432 6.08 -14.70 22.88
N ALA A 433 5.03 -15.12 22.15
CA ALA A 433 5.20 -15.72 20.82
C ALA A 433 5.82 -14.71 19.84
N MET A 434 5.31 -13.48 19.87
CA MET A 434 5.81 -12.38 19.05
C MET A 434 7.21 -11.94 19.47
N PHE A 435 7.54 -11.95 20.76
CA PHE A 435 8.90 -11.69 21.23
C PHE A 435 9.90 -12.68 20.63
N ILE A 436 9.57 -13.97 20.58
CA ILE A 436 10.43 -15.00 19.94
C ILE A 436 10.63 -14.69 18.46
N LEU A 437 9.57 -14.31 17.73
CA LEU A 437 9.69 -13.93 16.33
C LEU A 437 10.53 -12.65 16.14
N ASN A 438 10.34 -11.67 17.02
CA ASN A 438 11.10 -10.43 17.03
C ASN A 438 12.59 -10.66 17.28
N ILE A 439 12.98 -11.67 18.08
CA ILE A 439 14.40 -12.05 18.22
C ILE A 439 15.00 -12.43 16.87
N PHE A 440 14.30 -13.25 16.07
CA PHE A 440 14.80 -13.66 14.76
C PHE A 440 14.85 -12.49 13.76
N ILE A 441 13.84 -11.62 13.79
CA ILE A 441 13.78 -10.43 12.93
C ILE A 441 14.90 -9.45 13.30
N ALA A 442 15.03 -9.12 14.58
CA ALA A 442 16.08 -8.25 15.11
C ALA A 442 17.46 -8.80 14.75
N ALA A 443 17.72 -10.09 14.99
CA ALA A 443 19.00 -10.71 14.67
C ALA A 443 19.31 -10.63 13.16
N SER A 444 18.33 -10.91 12.31
CA SER A 444 18.50 -10.83 10.86
C SER A 444 18.86 -9.41 10.42
N ILE A 445 18.17 -8.40 10.93
CA ILE A 445 18.40 -6.99 10.58
C ILE A 445 19.74 -6.51 11.14
N SER A 446 20.10 -6.85 12.38
CA SER A 446 21.39 -6.49 12.96
C SER A 446 22.56 -7.11 12.20
N ILE A 447 22.43 -8.35 11.72
CA ILE A 447 23.45 -8.98 10.86
C ILE A 447 23.57 -8.24 9.52
N ILE A 448 22.45 -7.94 8.85
CA ILE A 448 22.47 -7.17 7.60
C ILE A 448 23.11 -5.80 7.84
N PHE A 449 22.76 -5.14 8.94
CA PHE A 449 23.29 -3.82 9.24
C PHE A 449 24.79 -3.82 9.52
N ASN A 450 25.26 -4.81 10.28
CA ASN A 450 26.69 -4.99 10.51
C ASN A 450 27.45 -5.14 9.18
N ILE A 451 26.98 -6.04 8.31
CA ILE A 451 27.63 -6.29 7.00
C ILE A 451 27.65 -5.02 6.13
N VAL A 452 26.56 -4.27 6.11
CA VAL A 452 26.39 -3.18 5.16
C VAL A 452 26.98 -1.85 5.65
N ALA A 453 26.92 -1.59 6.96
CA ALA A 453 27.46 -0.38 7.57
C ALA A 453 28.84 -0.59 8.23
N ASN A 454 29.42 -1.78 8.13
CA ASN A 454 30.72 -2.15 8.72
C ASN A 454 30.82 -1.78 10.21
N LEU A 455 29.82 -2.16 11.00
CA LEU A 455 29.77 -1.81 12.41
C LEU A 455 30.60 -2.74 13.28
N ASP A 456 31.17 -2.22 14.37
CA ASP A 456 31.77 -3.07 15.39
C ASP A 456 30.75 -4.04 16.00
N ILE A 457 31.24 -5.19 16.48
CA ILE A 457 30.42 -6.23 17.12
C ILE A 457 29.64 -5.66 18.31
N VAL A 458 30.26 -4.76 19.09
CA VAL A 458 29.62 -4.13 20.25
C VAL A 458 28.43 -3.27 19.81
N ASN A 459 28.61 -2.42 18.79
CA ASN A 459 27.55 -1.57 18.25
C ASN A 459 26.42 -2.40 17.62
N THR A 460 26.76 -3.54 17.01
CA THR A 460 25.78 -4.50 16.49
C THR A 460 24.92 -5.10 17.61
N ILE A 461 25.52 -5.45 18.75
CA ILE A 461 24.80 -5.98 19.91
C ILE A 461 23.92 -4.91 20.54
N ILE A 462 24.41 -3.67 20.68
CA ILE A 462 23.62 -2.54 21.20
C ILE A 462 22.40 -2.31 20.31
N PHE A 463 22.61 -2.20 18.98
CA PHE A 463 21.54 -2.04 18.02
C PHE A 463 20.52 -3.20 18.07
N PHE A 464 20.99 -4.44 18.19
CA PHE A 464 20.11 -5.61 18.35
C PHE A 464 19.22 -5.48 19.60
N VAL A 465 19.79 -5.12 20.75
CA VAL A 465 19.05 -4.98 22.01
C VAL A 465 18.06 -3.83 21.94
N GLU A 466 18.47 -2.66 21.43
CA GLU A 466 17.61 -1.49 21.28
C GLU A 466 16.45 -1.77 20.33
N PHE A 467 16.73 -2.33 19.15
CA PHE A 467 15.71 -2.70 18.17
C PHE A 467 14.70 -3.71 18.76
N LEU A 468 15.20 -4.72 19.48
CA LEU A 468 14.36 -5.75 20.09
C LEU A 468 13.44 -5.16 21.18
N ILE A 469 13.97 -4.32 22.07
CA ILE A 469 13.19 -3.66 23.12
C ILE A 469 12.13 -2.75 22.47
N PHE A 470 12.52 -1.94 21.49
CA PHE A 470 11.62 -1.00 20.85
C PHE A 470 10.49 -1.72 20.09
N SER A 471 10.84 -2.75 19.32
CA SER A 471 9.87 -3.60 18.63
C SER A 471 8.89 -4.26 19.59
N GLN A 472 9.35 -4.71 20.77
CA GLN A 472 8.48 -5.33 21.77
C GLN A 472 7.56 -4.32 22.47
N ILE A 473 8.02 -3.10 22.74
CA ILE A 473 7.17 -2.03 23.27
C ILE A 473 6.10 -1.68 22.24
N SER A 474 6.49 -1.47 20.99
CA SER A 474 5.55 -1.19 19.90
C SER A 474 4.56 -2.35 19.66
N MET A 475 4.99 -3.60 19.87
CA MET A 475 4.09 -4.78 19.85
C MET A 475 3.03 -4.71 20.93
N CYS A 476 3.38 -4.22 22.12
CA CYS A 476 2.41 -3.96 23.19
C CYS A 476 1.38 -2.90 22.77
N GLN A 477 1.80 -1.87 22.02
CA GLN A 477 0.89 -0.87 21.45
C GLN A 477 -0.13 -1.49 20.50
N ALA A 478 0.35 -2.22 19.48
CA ALA A 478 -0.48 -2.82 18.45
C ALA A 478 -1.48 -3.82 19.05
N MET A 479 -0.99 -4.67 19.98
CA MET A 479 -1.83 -5.62 20.70
C MET A 479 -2.83 -4.93 21.64
N GLY A 480 -2.42 -3.83 22.29
CA GLY A 480 -3.30 -3.03 23.15
C GLY A 480 -4.47 -2.45 22.38
N ILE A 481 -4.21 -1.87 21.21
CA ILE A 481 -5.24 -1.35 20.30
C ILE A 481 -6.16 -2.48 19.82
N GLU A 482 -5.60 -3.63 19.47
CA GLU A 482 -6.40 -4.80 19.07
C GLU A 482 -7.26 -5.33 20.23
N CYS A 483 -6.81 -5.24 21.48
CA CYS A 483 -7.65 -5.57 22.64
C CYS A 483 -8.80 -4.56 22.84
N ILE A 484 -8.62 -3.29 22.44
CA ILE A 484 -9.67 -2.26 22.54
C ILE A 484 -10.76 -2.49 21.50
N SER A 485 -10.37 -2.92 20.30
CA SER A 485 -11.27 -3.18 19.17
C SER A 485 -10.84 -4.48 18.46
N PRO A 486 -11.26 -5.65 18.97
CA PRO A 486 -10.80 -6.91 18.41
C PRO A 486 -11.27 -7.07 16.96
N ALA A 487 -10.35 -7.45 16.09
CA ALA A 487 -10.61 -7.72 14.68
C ALA A 487 -10.57 -9.23 14.46
N TYR A 488 -11.72 -9.83 14.15
CA TYR A 488 -11.82 -11.29 14.04
C TYR A 488 -11.44 -11.84 12.67
N GLY A 489 -11.25 -10.97 11.67
CA GLY A 489 -10.73 -11.31 10.36
C GLY A 489 -9.76 -10.26 9.87
N GLU A 490 -8.87 -10.62 8.94
CA GLU A 490 -7.92 -9.69 8.30
C GLU A 490 -8.61 -8.49 7.62
N LYS A 491 -9.93 -8.59 7.39
CA LYS A 491 -10.73 -7.69 6.57
C LYS A 491 -11.69 -6.82 7.36
N ASP A 492 -11.81 -7.09 8.65
CA ASP A 492 -12.67 -6.33 9.56
C ASP A 492 -12.32 -4.84 9.47
N SER A 493 -13.32 -3.95 9.47
CA SER A 493 -13.07 -2.51 9.50
C SER A 493 -12.25 -2.12 10.72
N ASN A 494 -12.40 -2.87 11.81
CA ASN A 494 -11.61 -2.71 13.02
C ASN A 494 -10.12 -2.95 12.76
N MET A 495 -9.75 -3.90 11.89
CA MET A 495 -8.35 -4.13 11.53
C MET A 495 -7.72 -2.89 10.89
N LYS A 496 -8.44 -2.28 9.94
CA LYS A 496 -7.99 -1.08 9.22
C LYS A 496 -7.87 0.11 10.17
N SER A 497 -8.89 0.30 11.02
CA SER A 497 -8.90 1.35 12.02
C SER A 497 -7.76 1.17 13.01
N ASN A 498 -7.52 -0.06 13.50
CA ASN A 498 -6.46 -0.36 14.45
C ASN A 498 -5.09 -0.09 13.84
N ALA A 499 -4.84 -0.57 12.62
CA ALA A 499 -3.59 -0.30 11.92
C ALA A 499 -3.37 1.20 11.71
N MET A 500 -4.41 1.96 11.32
CA MET A 500 -4.32 3.40 11.13
C MET A 500 -4.06 4.16 12.44
N ILE A 501 -4.72 3.77 13.53
CA ILE A 501 -4.48 4.36 14.86
C ILE A 501 -3.07 4.06 15.33
N SER A 502 -2.59 2.82 15.16
CA SER A 502 -1.20 2.48 15.45
C SER A 502 -0.25 3.37 14.64
N MET A 503 -0.51 3.56 13.33
CA MET A 503 0.35 4.35 12.44
C MET A 503 0.41 5.81 12.87
N LEU A 504 -0.75 6.38 13.19
CA LEU A 504 -0.85 7.74 13.70
C LEU A 504 -0.05 7.93 15.00
N LEU A 505 -0.09 6.95 15.91
CA LEU A 505 0.64 6.99 17.16
C LEU A 505 2.15 6.80 17.00
N LEU A 506 2.61 6.09 15.95
CA LEU A 506 4.04 5.97 15.67
C LEU A 506 4.61 7.15 14.87
N GLN A 507 3.78 7.90 14.15
CA GLN A 507 4.25 9.00 13.29
C GLN A 507 5.08 10.07 14.03
N PRO A 508 4.74 10.52 15.26
CA PRO A 508 5.56 11.45 16.01
C PRO A 508 7.00 10.96 16.25
N LEU A 509 7.22 9.65 16.32
CA LEU A 509 8.54 9.07 16.59
C LEU A 509 9.55 9.30 15.45
N ILE A 510 9.09 9.61 14.25
CA ILE A 510 9.96 9.97 13.12
C ILE A 510 10.44 11.43 13.26
N PHE A 511 9.59 12.31 13.82
CA PHE A 511 9.90 13.74 13.94
C PHE A 511 10.64 14.09 15.22
N ILE A 512 10.42 13.35 16.31
CA ILE A 512 11.08 13.58 17.61
C ILE A 512 12.62 13.61 17.48
N PRO A 513 13.31 12.65 16.82
CA PRO A 513 14.76 12.72 16.65
C PRO A 513 15.20 14.00 15.93
N ILE A 514 14.50 14.38 14.87
CA ILE A 514 14.80 15.57 14.07
C ILE A 514 14.68 16.83 14.93
N MET A 515 13.57 16.96 15.67
CA MET A 515 13.34 18.09 16.57
C MET A 515 14.41 18.17 17.65
N MET A 516 14.74 17.05 18.30
CA MET A 516 15.75 17.03 19.35
C MET A 516 17.14 17.40 18.84
N LEU A 517 17.50 16.98 17.63
CA LEU A 517 18.77 17.33 17.00
C LEU A 517 18.86 18.81 16.62
N ILE A 518 17.74 19.46 16.28
CA ILE A 518 17.70 20.88 15.94
C ILE A 518 17.77 21.75 17.20
N PHE A 519 17.07 21.36 18.27
CA PHE A 519 16.84 22.23 19.43
C PHE A 519 17.76 21.95 20.63
N ILE A 520 18.43 20.79 20.70
CA ILE A 520 19.31 20.45 21.82
C ILE A 520 20.76 20.42 21.34
N ASP A 521 21.48 21.50 21.66
CA ASP A 521 22.91 21.53 21.45
C ASP A 521 23.63 20.90 22.65
N VAL A 522 24.17 19.71 22.43
CA VAL A 522 24.98 18.96 23.38
C VAL A 522 26.32 18.67 22.73
N ASP A 523 27.40 18.99 23.43
CA ASP A 523 28.77 18.88 22.90
C ASP A 523 29.19 17.43 22.64
N SER A 524 28.58 16.45 23.35
CA SER A 524 28.90 15.03 23.18
C SER A 524 27.86 14.29 22.34
N TRP A 525 28.33 13.68 21.26
CA TRP A 525 27.52 12.90 20.33
C TRP A 525 26.86 11.67 20.97
N THR A 526 27.57 10.99 21.89
CA THR A 526 27.00 9.86 22.64
C THR A 526 25.82 10.29 23.50
N MET A 527 25.87 11.48 24.09
CA MET A 527 24.73 12.03 24.85
C MET A 527 23.58 12.41 23.93
N LYS A 528 23.84 12.99 22.73
CA LYS A 528 22.79 13.26 21.73
C LYS A 528 22.05 11.97 21.33
N MET A 529 22.79 10.89 21.07
CA MET A 529 22.23 9.55 20.80
C MET A 529 21.36 9.06 21.96
N VAL A 530 21.91 8.99 23.17
CA VAL A 530 21.19 8.47 24.35
C VAL A 530 19.94 9.29 24.65
N ILE A 531 20.00 10.61 24.52
CA ILE A 531 18.83 11.48 24.70
C ILE A 531 17.79 11.19 23.62
N SER A 532 18.19 11.11 22.34
CA SER A 532 17.26 10.86 21.24
C SER A 532 16.54 9.51 21.38
N HIS A 533 17.29 8.44 21.65
CA HIS A 533 16.74 7.11 21.88
C HIS A 533 15.90 7.08 23.14
N GLY A 534 16.40 7.62 24.24
CA GLY A 534 15.69 7.66 25.52
C GLY A 534 14.31 8.31 25.41
N VAL A 535 14.20 9.40 24.65
CA VAL A 535 12.92 10.11 24.44
C VAL A 535 11.97 9.27 23.57
N ILE A 536 12.47 8.64 22.50
CA ILE A 536 11.69 7.73 21.64
C ILE A 536 11.17 6.54 22.45
N PHE A 537 12.04 5.92 23.26
CA PHE A 537 11.67 4.82 24.14
C PHE A 537 10.64 5.25 25.18
N LEU A 538 10.83 6.40 25.82
CA LEU A 538 9.91 6.93 26.82
C LEU A 538 8.54 7.21 26.21
N TYR A 539 8.48 7.87 25.05
CA TYR A 539 7.23 8.13 24.33
C TYR A 539 6.50 6.82 24.00
N ASN A 540 7.21 5.86 23.41
CA ASN A 540 6.62 4.59 23.00
C ASN A 540 6.17 3.78 24.23
N PHE A 541 6.92 3.79 25.32
CA PHE A 541 6.57 3.13 26.58
C PHE A 541 5.31 3.75 27.21
N CYS A 542 5.27 5.08 27.30
CA CYS A 542 4.17 5.85 27.86
C CYS A 542 2.87 5.72 27.07
N THR A 543 2.94 5.46 25.76
CA THR A 543 1.76 5.22 24.93
C THR A 543 1.35 3.74 24.93
N SER A 544 2.31 2.83 24.78
CA SER A 544 2.06 1.39 24.61
C SER A 544 1.52 0.70 25.84
N ILE A 545 2.08 0.97 27.03
CA ILE A 545 1.69 0.24 28.25
C ILE A 545 0.28 0.60 28.71
N PRO A 546 -0.11 1.89 28.78
CA PRO A 546 -1.49 2.25 29.08
C PRO A 546 -2.47 1.64 28.08
N LEU A 547 -2.16 1.70 26.77
CA LEU A 547 -3.01 1.08 25.74
C LEU A 547 -3.18 -0.43 25.96
N LEU A 548 -2.12 -1.14 26.30
CA LEU A 548 -2.20 -2.57 26.62
C LEU A 548 -3.06 -2.83 27.86
N ILE A 549 -2.85 -2.08 28.95
CA ILE A 549 -3.59 -2.26 30.21
C ILE A 549 -5.08 -1.94 30.01
N PHE A 550 -5.40 -0.82 29.36
CA PHE A 550 -6.78 -0.42 29.08
C PHE A 550 -7.44 -1.36 28.08
N GLY A 551 -6.72 -1.77 27.03
CA GLY A 551 -7.19 -2.75 26.06
C GLY A 551 -7.55 -4.07 26.72
N MET A 552 -6.67 -4.62 27.57
CA MET A 552 -6.96 -5.85 28.30
C MET A 552 -8.18 -5.73 29.23
N LYS A 553 -8.34 -4.58 29.90
CA LYS A 553 -9.53 -4.30 30.74
C LYS A 553 -10.80 -4.25 29.90
N LYS A 554 -10.76 -3.60 28.73
CA LYS A 554 -11.91 -3.49 27.82
C LYS A 554 -12.27 -4.85 27.23
N LEU A 555 -11.29 -5.61 26.75
CA LEU A 555 -11.50 -6.95 26.20
C LEU A 555 -12.19 -7.89 27.19
N ASN A 556 -11.92 -7.75 28.50
CA ASN A 556 -12.61 -8.52 29.53
C ASN A 556 -14.09 -8.15 29.70
N LYS A 557 -14.46 -6.91 29.36
CA LYS A 557 -15.84 -6.41 29.43
C LYS A 557 -16.65 -6.66 28.15
N ILE A 558 -16.01 -6.97 27.01
CA ILE A 558 -16.72 -7.24 25.75
C ILE A 558 -17.49 -8.56 25.90
N GLU A 559 -18.81 -8.48 25.72
CA GLU A 559 -19.77 -9.59 25.56
C GLU A 559 -20.04 -9.92 24.09
#